data_AF-A0A672YVJ2-F1
#
_entry.id   AF-A0A672YVJ2-F1
#
_cell.length_a   1.000
_cell.length_b   1.000
_cell.length_c   1.000
_cell.angle_alpha   90.00
_cell.angle_beta   90.00
_cell.angle_gamma   90.00
#
_symmetry.space_group_name_H-M   'P 1'
#
loop_
_entity.id
_entity.type
_entity.pdbx_description
1 polymer ?
#
loop_
_entity_poly.entity_id
_entity_poly.type
_entity_poly.pdbx_seq_one_letter_code
_entity_poly.pdbx_strand_id
1 'polypeptide(L)'
;KVSIVFQDDIQIFKTDGDEIAVLNVYCGNQPVFICEKVVNISNCTDADATDGDGDDAQPFKTELGPQPLTVNQARQLLSWYTLSQNASVSAVDNSSALYPLWVRCDMSDPAGTTWFGVDMISMGNKVTGAKLYSVTCKGSTVDKKSLITIDELKQEHKKRHHPSSMVIKGSARYSLFGSTVVENTTIESQSSVTVDFKWNHVESILETPPLSSIATLNIKVGSGDMRSPMFEMFRELEFLLTLADGLRTGETEWMEPVESTSAVDLTKAYIEGNKKLKTETDTPIFNSLLERGDLDFVEQLWVRMRKSVTSYQDIGDCLRLVTEALRHGDVKPWIHRDSNSSLSKLILQSYHQQIDPVSLTGLTPVHMLLEMGLDKMRKDYINYLIGEELTTLNHLYYYLSTEVDLQEQVIRLRKLHHLLEIIVTCSTFLGLPYDRLFLLTQSCLQHYKTHPYDEDHKFKLPIKPALISHFYQKEHPVTWGVEVSSGHSVREVRTSMQFSDRPLVDHVIFETEYPNETINGDSEDPAFFSTMVCCSIINFA
;
A
#
# COMPACT_ATOMS: atom_id res chain seq x y z
N LYS A 1 10.39 12.38 14.54
CA LYS A 1 9.33 12.86 15.45
C LYS A 1 9.99 13.66 16.57
N VAL A 2 9.59 14.91 16.82
CA VAL A 2 10.08 15.68 17.99
C VAL A 2 9.13 15.38 19.14
N SER A 3 9.64 14.78 20.21
CA SER A 3 8.89 14.49 21.44
C SER A 3 9.42 15.33 22.59
N ILE A 4 8.51 15.87 23.40
CA ILE A 4 8.82 16.65 24.60
C ILE A 4 8.35 15.85 25.81
N VAL A 5 9.19 15.79 26.85
CA VAL A 5 8.81 15.21 28.14
C VAL A 5 8.22 16.32 29.01
N PHE A 6 7.04 16.07 29.56
CA PHE A 6 6.32 16.94 30.48
C PHE A 6 6.17 16.22 31.82
N GLN A 7 6.46 16.91 32.93
CA GLN A 7 6.33 16.37 34.30
C GLN A 7 7.06 15.02 34.57
N ASP A 8 8.16 14.76 33.83
CA ASP A 8 9.05 13.61 33.95
C ASP A 8 8.47 12.22 33.58
N ASP A 9 7.15 12.07 33.49
CA ASP A 9 6.46 10.80 33.20
C ASP A 9 5.52 10.84 31.99
N ILE A 10 5.28 12.01 31.38
CA ILE A 10 4.39 12.19 30.23
C ILE A 10 5.18 12.61 29.00
N GLN A 11 5.03 11.87 27.92
CA GLN A 11 5.58 12.20 26.61
C GLN A 11 4.50 12.85 25.75
N ILE A 12 4.83 13.98 25.12
CA ILE A 12 3.96 14.66 24.16
C ILE A 12 4.69 14.75 22.83
N PHE A 13 4.07 14.27 21.76
CA PHE A 13 4.63 14.38 20.41
C PHE A 13 3.55 14.74 19.40
N LYS A 14 3.99 15.32 18.28
CA LYS A 14 3.12 15.69 17.15
C LYS A 14 3.15 14.58 16.10
N THR A 15 1.98 14.19 15.62
CA THR A 15 1.82 13.16 14.57
C THR A 15 0.63 13.50 13.66
N ASP A 16 0.53 12.87 12.50
CA ASP A 16 -0.64 13.03 11.62
C ASP A 16 -1.77 12.08 12.04
N GLY A 17 -3.01 12.57 12.07
CA GLY A 17 -4.17 11.81 12.56
C GLY A 17 -4.44 10.50 11.79
N ASP A 18 -3.96 10.41 10.54
CA ASP A 18 -4.08 9.21 9.70
C ASP A 18 -3.30 8.01 10.22
N GLU A 19 -2.24 8.22 11.02
CA GLU A 19 -1.41 7.13 11.56
C GLU A 19 -2.14 6.31 12.65
N ILE A 20 -3.19 6.85 13.27
CA ILE A 20 -3.92 6.19 14.37
C ILE A 20 -5.34 5.84 13.91
N ALA A 21 -5.66 4.54 13.90
CA ALA A 21 -6.90 4.01 13.32
C ALA A 21 -8.18 4.70 13.82
N VAL A 22 -8.31 4.88 15.14
CA VAL A 22 -9.47 5.57 15.75
C VAL A 22 -9.54 7.05 15.39
N LEU A 23 -8.38 7.73 15.27
CA LEU A 23 -8.31 9.17 15.06
C LEU A 23 -8.49 9.56 13.60
N ASN A 24 -8.10 8.69 12.66
CA ASN A 24 -8.26 8.90 11.22
C ASN A 24 -9.72 9.27 10.87
N VAL A 25 -10.69 8.62 11.52
CA VAL A 25 -12.12 8.86 11.30
C VAL A 25 -12.57 10.29 11.66
N TYR A 26 -11.86 10.97 12.57
CA TYR A 26 -12.27 12.26 13.14
C TYR A 26 -11.35 13.42 12.77
N CYS A 27 -10.05 13.19 12.71
CA CYS A 27 -9.04 14.20 12.44
C CYS A 27 -8.50 14.14 11.00
N GLY A 28 -8.65 13.01 10.30
CA GLY A 28 -8.04 12.77 8.99
C GLY A 28 -6.54 13.14 8.99
N ASN A 29 -6.08 13.78 7.91
CA ASN A 29 -4.69 14.23 7.77
C ASN A 29 -4.32 15.47 8.60
N GLN A 30 -5.19 15.94 9.51
CA GLN A 30 -4.84 17.07 10.38
C GLN A 30 -3.78 16.63 11.39
N PRO A 31 -2.71 17.42 11.61
CA PRO A 31 -1.75 17.11 12.66
C PRO A 31 -2.40 17.22 14.04
N VAL A 32 -2.04 16.28 14.92
CA VAL A 32 -2.54 16.17 16.29
C VAL A 32 -1.39 16.03 17.29
N PHE A 33 -1.63 16.43 18.53
CA PHE A 33 -0.74 16.13 19.65
C PHE A 33 -1.21 14.87 20.37
N ILE A 34 -0.29 13.94 20.63
CA ILE A 34 -0.54 12.72 21.38
C ILE A 34 0.20 12.80 22.71
N CYS A 35 -0.51 12.52 23.81
CA CYS A 35 0.07 12.33 25.13
C CYS A 35 0.04 10.86 25.53
N GLU A 36 1.17 10.38 26.03
CA GLU A 36 1.33 9.03 26.56
C GLU A 36 2.34 9.00 27.70
N LYS A 37 2.48 7.86 28.38
CA LYS A 37 3.45 7.68 29.45
C LYS A 37 4.83 7.39 28.88
N VAL A 38 5.88 7.96 29.47
CA VAL A 38 7.27 7.70 29.08
C VAL A 38 7.62 6.23 29.34
N VAL A 39 8.11 5.54 28.32
CA VAL A 39 8.61 4.16 28.43
C VAL A 39 10.06 4.19 28.93
N ASN A 40 10.25 3.94 30.22
CA ASN A 40 11.60 3.78 30.78
C ASN A 40 12.11 2.36 30.50
N ILE A 41 13.04 2.23 29.57
CA ILE A 41 13.69 0.95 29.18
C ILE A 41 14.53 0.34 30.35
N SER A 42 14.69 1.04 31.47
CA SER A 42 15.58 0.65 32.58
C SER A 42 15.03 -0.42 33.54
N ASN A 43 13.74 -0.77 33.50
CA ASN A 43 13.13 -1.64 34.52
C ASN A 43 12.91 -3.10 34.08
N CYS A 44 13.52 -3.54 32.98
CA CYS A 44 13.36 -4.91 32.47
C CYS A 44 14.46 -5.89 32.93
N THR A 45 15.35 -5.52 33.86
CA THR A 45 16.47 -6.39 34.29
C THR A 45 16.34 -7.00 35.68
N ASP A 46 15.31 -6.68 36.46
CA ASP A 46 15.21 -7.17 37.85
C ASP A 46 13.96 -8.03 38.05
N ALA A 47 13.97 -9.23 37.47
CA ALA A 47 13.17 -10.35 37.95
C ALA A 47 13.87 -11.68 37.58
N ASP A 48 14.47 -12.31 38.60
CA ASP A 48 14.91 -13.71 38.69
C ASP A 48 16.00 -14.20 37.72
N ALA A 49 17.25 -13.76 37.95
CA ALA A 49 18.43 -14.55 37.64
C ALA A 49 18.82 -15.37 38.88
N THR A 50 18.26 -16.58 39.02
CA THR A 50 18.88 -17.65 39.80
C THR A 50 19.63 -18.59 38.85
N ASP A 51 20.92 -18.75 39.13
CA ASP A 51 21.95 -19.47 38.38
C ASP A 51 21.51 -20.80 37.74
N GLY A 52 21.83 -20.96 36.46
CA GLY A 52 21.80 -22.21 35.71
C GLY A 52 22.48 -22.06 34.35
N ASP A 53 23.62 -22.73 34.19
CA ASP A 53 24.49 -22.74 33.00
C ASP A 53 23.78 -23.16 31.69
N GLY A 54 24.10 -22.45 30.60
CA GLY A 54 24.09 -22.94 29.22
C GLY A 54 22.78 -22.84 28.43
N ASP A 55 22.65 -21.83 27.56
CA ASP A 55 22.57 -21.95 26.09
C ASP A 55 22.41 -20.53 25.47
N ASP A 56 23.04 -20.28 24.33
CA ASP A 56 22.99 -18.99 23.61
C ASP A 56 21.59 -18.75 23.02
N ALA A 57 20.70 -18.10 23.78
CA ALA A 57 19.47 -17.50 23.27
C ALA A 57 19.49 -15.99 23.51
N GLN A 58 19.63 -15.20 22.43
CA GLN A 58 19.42 -13.76 22.50
C GLN A 58 17.98 -13.49 22.98
N PRO A 59 17.78 -12.70 24.05
CA PRO A 59 16.44 -12.34 24.48
C PRO A 59 15.80 -11.45 23.40
N PHE A 60 14.69 -11.92 22.84
CA PHE A 60 13.79 -11.11 22.02
C PHE A 60 13.46 -9.84 22.81
N LYS A 61 13.87 -8.67 22.31
CA LYS A 61 13.34 -7.39 22.78
C LYS A 61 11.88 -7.32 22.35
N THR A 62 10.97 -7.65 23.25
CA THR A 62 9.56 -7.27 23.10
C THR A 62 9.54 -5.75 23.10
N GLU A 63 9.34 -5.12 21.93
CA GLU A 63 9.10 -3.69 21.88
C GLU A 63 7.86 -3.41 22.74
N LEU A 64 8.07 -2.77 23.90
CA LEU A 64 6.98 -2.33 24.76
C LEU A 64 6.18 -1.30 23.97
N GLY A 65 4.96 -1.68 23.59
CA GLY A 65 4.02 -0.80 22.92
C GLY A 65 3.74 0.48 23.72
N PRO A 66 3.08 1.46 23.09
CA PRO A 66 2.77 2.75 23.72
C PRO A 66 2.06 2.57 25.07
N GLN A 67 2.48 3.33 26.09
CA GLN A 67 1.98 3.18 27.46
C GLN A 67 0.89 4.20 27.78
N PRO A 68 -0.30 3.78 28.24
CA PRO A 68 -1.38 4.71 28.56
C PRO A 68 -1.14 5.49 29.86
N LEU A 69 -1.86 6.61 29.99
CA LEU A 69 -2.02 7.34 31.24
C LEU A 69 -3.31 6.91 31.96
N THR A 70 -3.41 7.19 33.25
CA THR A 70 -4.67 6.99 33.97
C THR A 70 -5.75 7.95 33.45
N VAL A 71 -7.01 7.49 33.45
CA VAL A 71 -8.18 8.30 33.04
C VAL A 71 -8.23 9.66 33.76
N ASN A 72 -7.84 9.70 35.04
CA ASN A 72 -7.82 10.94 35.82
C ASN A 72 -6.72 11.91 35.38
N GLN A 73 -5.50 11.41 35.14
CA GLN A 73 -4.41 12.24 34.61
C GLN A 73 -4.77 12.79 33.22
N ALA A 74 -5.35 11.96 32.35
CA ALA A 74 -5.80 12.39 31.03
C ALA A 74 -6.83 13.53 31.10
N ARG A 75 -7.84 13.41 31.98
CA ARG A 75 -8.82 14.49 32.20
C ARG A 75 -8.18 15.77 32.72
N GLN A 76 -7.21 15.67 33.61
CA GLN A 76 -6.50 16.83 34.16
C GLN A 76 -5.71 17.57 33.06
N LEU A 77 -4.96 16.84 32.24
CA LEU A 77 -4.22 17.40 31.10
C LEU A 77 -5.14 18.12 30.11
N LEU A 78 -6.24 17.48 29.73
CA LEU A 78 -7.19 18.06 28.79
C LEU A 78 -7.91 19.29 29.37
N SER A 79 -8.15 19.30 30.69
CA SER A 79 -8.71 20.46 31.38
C SER A 79 -7.75 21.64 31.32
N TRP A 80 -6.46 21.43 31.60
CA TRP A 80 -5.44 22.48 31.48
C TRP A 80 -5.29 22.99 30.04
N TYR A 81 -5.27 22.07 29.07
CA TYR A 81 -5.22 22.42 27.65
C TYR A 81 -6.44 23.27 27.25
N THR A 82 -7.64 22.87 27.65
CA THR A 82 -8.90 23.61 27.39
C THR A 82 -8.87 25.00 28.03
N LEU A 83 -8.42 25.12 29.28
CA LEU A 83 -8.31 26.39 29.99
C LEU A 83 -7.26 27.32 29.35
N SER A 84 -6.16 26.77 28.82
CA SER A 84 -5.11 27.56 28.17
C SER A 84 -5.57 28.25 26.87
N GLN A 85 -6.61 27.73 26.22
CA GLN A 85 -7.20 28.27 24.99
C GLN A 85 -8.45 29.12 25.26
N ASN A 86 -8.91 29.17 26.51
CA ASN A 86 -10.04 30.01 26.90
C ASN A 86 -9.56 31.44 27.14
N ALA A 87 -9.96 32.36 26.27
CA ALA A 87 -9.60 33.77 26.33
C ALA A 87 -9.99 34.45 27.66
N SER A 88 -11.01 33.94 28.37
CA SER A 88 -11.44 34.47 29.66
C SER A 88 -10.51 34.10 30.82
N VAL A 89 -9.57 33.16 30.60
CA VAL A 89 -8.65 32.62 31.62
C VAL A 89 -7.17 32.86 31.23
N SER A 90 -6.85 32.85 29.93
CA SER A 90 -5.48 33.01 29.45
C SER A 90 -5.02 34.47 29.51
N ALA A 91 -3.92 34.73 30.22
CA ALA A 91 -3.24 36.05 30.22
C ALA A 91 -2.43 36.32 28.92
N VAL A 92 -2.37 35.35 28.02
CA VAL A 92 -1.63 35.41 26.74
C VAL A 92 -2.65 35.53 25.61
N ASP A 93 -2.50 36.55 24.75
CA ASP A 93 -3.32 36.75 23.53
C ASP A 93 -3.01 35.66 22.48
N ASN A 94 -3.44 34.43 22.76
CA ASN A 94 -3.38 33.33 21.81
C ASN A 94 -4.56 33.45 20.85
N SER A 95 -4.34 34.15 19.74
CA SER A 95 -5.34 34.38 18.68
C SER A 95 -5.55 33.19 17.73
N SER A 96 -4.76 32.11 17.88
CA SER A 96 -4.82 30.92 17.02
C SER A 96 -5.11 29.66 17.81
N ALA A 97 -6.11 28.90 17.36
CA ALA A 97 -6.39 27.57 17.89
C ALA A 97 -5.17 26.64 17.73
N LEU A 98 -4.78 25.98 18.81
CA LEU A 98 -3.78 24.91 18.77
C LEU A 98 -4.34 23.65 18.10
N TYR A 99 -3.44 22.76 17.67
CA TYR A 99 -3.82 21.45 17.12
C TYR A 99 -4.54 20.58 18.16
N PRO A 100 -5.47 19.69 17.75
CA PRO A 100 -6.18 18.81 18.66
C PRO A 100 -5.23 18.01 19.55
N LEU A 101 -5.59 17.87 20.82
CA LEU A 101 -4.83 17.12 21.82
C LEU A 101 -5.56 15.81 22.14
N TRP A 102 -4.87 14.68 22.02
CA TRP A 102 -5.39 13.35 22.34
C TRP A 102 -4.51 12.67 23.38
N VAL A 103 -5.14 11.94 24.30
CA VAL A 103 -4.45 11.26 25.41
C VAL A 103 -4.84 9.79 25.43
N ARG A 104 -3.83 8.90 25.41
CA ARG A 104 -4.01 7.44 25.58
C ARG A 104 -4.41 7.14 27.02
N CYS A 105 -5.45 6.32 27.21
CA CYS A 105 -6.02 6.01 28.52
C CYS A 105 -5.97 4.51 28.81
N ASP A 106 -5.84 4.16 30.09
CA ASP A 106 -5.57 2.79 30.56
C ASP A 106 -6.81 1.90 30.68
N MET A 107 -7.99 2.37 30.28
CA MET A 107 -9.25 1.62 30.37
C MET A 107 -9.66 1.24 31.81
N SER A 108 -9.06 1.88 32.84
CA SER A 108 -9.30 1.56 34.25
C SER A 108 -10.67 1.98 34.79
N ASP A 109 -11.38 2.85 34.07
CA ASP A 109 -12.72 3.28 34.46
C ASP A 109 -13.80 2.27 34.03
N PRO A 110 -14.95 2.22 34.71
CA PRO A 110 -16.01 1.26 34.38
C PRO A 110 -16.57 1.36 32.95
N ALA A 111 -16.35 2.49 32.27
CA ALA A 111 -16.76 2.68 30.89
C ALA A 111 -15.74 2.13 29.86
N GLY A 112 -14.53 1.78 30.29
CA GLY A 112 -13.47 1.29 29.42
C GLY A 112 -12.93 2.36 28.47
N THR A 113 -12.57 3.53 29.00
CA THR A 113 -12.07 4.66 28.21
C THR A 113 -10.64 4.43 27.75
N THR A 114 -10.43 4.42 26.43
CA THR A 114 -9.11 4.22 25.79
C THR A 114 -8.52 5.50 25.24
N TRP A 115 -9.35 6.50 24.90
CA TRP A 115 -8.86 7.83 24.53
C TRP A 115 -9.75 8.94 25.05
N PHE A 116 -9.11 10.07 25.37
CA PHE A 116 -9.79 11.36 25.37
C PHE A 116 -9.15 12.31 24.37
N GLY A 117 -9.96 13.18 23.78
CA GLY A 117 -9.51 14.18 22.82
C GLY A 117 -10.13 15.54 23.07
N VAL A 118 -9.43 16.61 22.69
CA VAL A 118 -9.96 17.97 22.65
C VAL A 118 -9.58 18.65 21.34
N ASP A 119 -10.59 19.20 20.67
CA ASP A 119 -10.43 20.01 19.46
C ASP A 119 -11.07 21.39 19.65
N MET A 120 -10.41 22.46 19.23
CA MET A 120 -10.84 23.83 19.50
C MET A 120 -11.77 24.35 18.40
N ILE A 121 -12.88 24.95 18.79
CA ILE A 121 -13.86 25.53 17.86
C ILE A 121 -13.52 27.01 17.64
N SER A 122 -12.97 27.35 16.48
CA SER A 122 -12.70 28.73 16.09
C SER A 122 -13.81 29.30 15.19
N MET A 123 -14.15 30.57 15.41
CA MET A 123 -14.92 31.39 14.47
C MET A 123 -14.08 32.61 14.09
N GLY A 124 -13.49 32.59 12.90
CA GLY A 124 -12.44 33.55 12.52
C GLY A 124 -11.17 33.33 13.36
N ASN A 125 -10.55 34.41 13.84
CA ASN A 125 -9.33 34.35 14.68
C ASN A 125 -9.64 34.26 16.19
N LYS A 126 -10.82 33.78 16.58
CA LYS A 126 -11.19 33.63 17.99
C LYS A 126 -11.65 32.22 18.28
N VAL A 127 -11.10 31.63 19.34
CA VAL A 127 -11.57 30.36 19.90
C VAL A 127 -12.85 30.63 20.68
N THR A 128 -13.94 29.98 20.28
CA THR A 128 -15.30 30.16 20.83
C THR A 128 -15.77 28.98 21.68
N GLY A 129 -14.99 27.91 21.73
CA GLY A 129 -15.32 26.71 22.48
C GLY A 129 -14.38 25.56 22.17
N ALA A 130 -14.70 24.38 22.70
CA ALA A 130 -13.95 23.15 22.50
C ALA A 130 -14.92 21.96 22.31
N LYS A 131 -14.55 21.03 21.43
CA LYS A 131 -15.13 19.69 21.33
C LYS A 131 -14.31 18.74 22.18
N LEU A 132 -14.95 18.08 23.13
CA LEU A 132 -14.37 17.00 23.90
C LEU A 132 -14.77 15.67 23.27
N TYR A 133 -13.81 14.77 23.09
CA TYR A 133 -14.03 13.41 22.60
C TYR A 133 -13.71 12.41 23.71
N SER A 134 -14.51 11.34 23.77
CA SER A 134 -14.28 10.18 24.61
C SER A 134 -14.44 8.94 23.75
N VAL A 135 -13.41 8.10 23.74
CA VAL A 135 -13.38 6.81 23.04
C VAL A 135 -13.38 5.73 24.11
N THR A 136 -14.35 4.83 24.00
CA THR A 136 -14.47 3.66 24.87
C THR A 136 -14.36 2.42 24.01
N CYS A 137 -13.63 1.42 24.48
CA CYS A 137 -13.50 0.14 23.80
C CYS A 137 -13.98 -0.97 24.73
N LYS A 138 -14.82 -1.86 24.20
CA LYS A 138 -15.14 -3.13 24.84
C LYS A 138 -14.30 -4.22 24.19
N GLY A 139 -13.89 -5.19 25.00
CA GLY A 139 -13.17 -6.37 24.51
C GLY A 139 -13.97 -7.17 23.50
N SER A 140 -13.34 -8.23 22.99
CA SER A 140 -13.94 -9.10 21.98
C SER A 140 -15.29 -9.66 22.45
N THR A 141 -16.33 -9.49 21.63
CA THR A 141 -17.69 -9.92 21.93
C THR A 141 -18.23 -10.79 20.81
N VAL A 142 -18.70 -12.00 21.16
CA VAL A 142 -19.23 -12.99 20.22
C VAL A 142 -20.77 -12.90 20.09
N ASP A 143 -21.47 -12.46 21.14
CA ASP A 143 -22.93 -12.43 21.15
C ASP A 143 -23.50 -11.17 20.47
N LYS A 144 -24.08 -11.34 19.27
CA LYS A 144 -24.80 -10.29 18.53
C LYS A 144 -25.92 -9.62 19.34
N LYS A 145 -26.52 -10.29 20.33
CA LYS A 145 -27.60 -9.72 21.16
C LYS A 145 -27.09 -8.75 22.23
N SER A 146 -25.80 -8.77 22.52
CA SER A 146 -25.15 -7.84 23.45
C SER A 146 -24.70 -6.53 22.80
N LEU A 147 -24.81 -6.44 21.45
CA LEU A 147 -24.47 -5.25 20.70
C LEU A 147 -25.50 -4.14 20.94
N ILE A 148 -25.01 -2.91 21.01
CA ILE A 148 -25.88 -1.73 21.12
C ILE A 148 -26.82 -1.67 19.92
N THR A 149 -28.09 -1.34 20.16
CA THR A 149 -29.04 -1.10 19.07
C THR A 149 -28.89 0.32 18.49
N ILE A 150 -29.35 0.54 17.26
CA ILE A 150 -29.35 1.89 16.65
C ILE A 150 -30.16 2.87 17.51
N ASP A 151 -31.25 2.41 18.12
CA ASP A 151 -32.09 3.27 18.96
C ASP A 151 -31.43 3.63 20.28
N GLU A 152 -30.68 2.71 20.90
CA GLU A 152 -29.83 3.02 22.05
C GLU A 152 -28.73 4.03 21.69
N LEU A 153 -28.09 3.89 20.52
CA LEU A 153 -27.10 4.85 20.05
C LEU A 153 -27.70 6.25 19.84
N LYS A 154 -28.91 6.32 19.23
CA LYS A 154 -29.67 7.58 19.13
C LYS A 154 -29.96 8.13 20.52
N GLN A 155 -30.41 7.31 21.47
CA GLN A 155 -30.71 7.74 22.83
C GLN A 155 -29.47 8.32 23.54
N GLU A 156 -28.31 7.68 23.42
CA GLU A 156 -27.06 8.20 23.95
C GLU A 156 -26.70 9.55 23.34
N HIS A 157 -26.89 9.72 22.03
CA HIS A 157 -26.73 11.02 21.38
C HIS A 157 -27.75 12.07 21.90
N LYS A 158 -29.02 11.69 22.10
CA LYS A 158 -30.07 12.59 22.61
C LYS A 158 -29.77 13.07 24.02
N LYS A 159 -29.35 12.15 24.91
CA LYS A 159 -29.02 12.45 26.31
C LYS A 159 -27.92 13.51 26.41
N ARG A 160 -26.97 13.51 25.46
CA ARG A 160 -25.83 14.44 25.45
C ARG A 160 -26.17 15.79 24.82
N HIS A 161 -26.93 15.82 23.73
CA HIS A 161 -27.05 17.02 22.90
C HIS A 161 -28.46 17.62 22.78
N HIS A 162 -29.50 16.89 23.18
CA HIS A 162 -30.91 17.29 23.03
C HIS A 162 -31.27 17.90 21.66
N PRO A 163 -30.89 17.29 20.51
CA PRO A 163 -31.03 17.95 19.22
C PRO A 163 -32.45 17.78 18.63
N SER A 164 -32.86 18.76 17.83
CA SER A 164 -34.16 18.79 17.14
C SER A 164 -34.22 17.87 15.91
N SER A 165 -33.07 17.57 15.30
CA SER A 165 -32.93 16.65 14.16
C SER A 165 -31.61 15.89 14.26
N MET A 166 -31.58 14.68 13.71
CA MET A 166 -30.41 13.79 13.70
C MET A 166 -30.27 13.16 12.32
N VAL A 167 -29.02 12.95 11.91
CA VAL A 167 -28.66 12.22 10.70
C VAL A 167 -27.90 10.96 11.08
N ILE A 168 -28.14 9.87 10.36
CA ILE A 168 -27.48 8.57 10.60
C ILE A 168 -26.77 8.15 9.34
N LYS A 169 -25.49 7.82 9.48
CA LYS A 169 -24.61 7.38 8.41
C LYS A 169 -24.00 6.02 8.77
N GLY A 170 -23.95 5.13 7.78
CA GLY A 170 -23.27 3.86 7.88
C GLY A 170 -21.96 3.89 7.11
N SER A 171 -20.98 3.12 7.58
CA SER A 171 -19.72 2.89 6.89
C SER A 171 -19.27 1.46 7.09
N ALA A 172 -18.65 0.86 6.08
CA ALA A 172 -18.07 -0.47 6.20
C ALA A 172 -16.84 -0.61 5.31
N ARG A 173 -15.86 -1.39 5.76
CA ARG A 173 -14.67 -1.78 5.00
C ARG A 173 -14.65 -3.28 4.82
N TYR A 174 -14.42 -3.72 3.59
CA TYR A 174 -14.21 -5.13 3.27
C TYR A 174 -12.83 -5.31 2.64
N SER A 175 -12.19 -6.44 2.95
CA SER A 175 -10.99 -6.90 2.24
C SER A 175 -11.44 -7.72 1.05
N LEU A 176 -11.08 -7.29 -0.17
CA LEU A 176 -11.42 -8.01 -1.40
C LEU A 176 -10.25 -8.91 -1.85
N PHE A 177 -9.03 -8.53 -1.47
CA PHE A 177 -7.79 -9.20 -1.83
C PHE A 177 -6.69 -8.81 -0.85
N GLY A 178 -5.83 -9.75 -0.44
CA GLY A 178 -4.58 -9.43 0.26
C GLY A 178 -4.11 -10.42 1.33
N SER A 179 -4.99 -11.30 1.82
CA SER A 179 -4.59 -12.40 2.71
C SER A 179 -5.26 -13.69 2.25
N THR A 180 -4.47 -14.73 2.05
CA THR A 180 -4.97 -16.09 1.81
C THR A 180 -4.62 -16.95 3.01
N VAL A 181 -5.63 -17.54 3.67
CA VAL A 181 -5.43 -18.57 4.69
C VAL A 181 -5.14 -19.87 3.95
N VAL A 182 -3.91 -20.37 4.07
CA VAL A 182 -3.51 -21.70 3.59
C VAL A 182 -3.06 -22.49 4.81
N GLU A 183 -3.72 -23.62 5.07
CA GLU A 183 -3.34 -24.57 6.13
C GLU A 183 -3.10 -23.90 7.50
N ASN A 184 -4.01 -23.02 7.92
CA ASN A 184 -3.96 -22.27 9.19
C ASN A 184 -2.80 -21.26 9.34
N THR A 185 -2.12 -20.95 8.25
CA THR A 185 -1.19 -19.82 8.16
C THR A 185 -1.77 -18.72 7.27
N THR A 186 -1.90 -17.51 7.82
CA THR A 186 -2.22 -16.31 7.03
C THR A 186 -0.97 -15.87 6.28
N ILE A 187 -0.93 -16.12 4.98
CA ILE A 187 0.10 -15.52 4.12
C ILE A 187 -0.38 -14.11 3.78
N GLU A 188 0.19 -13.11 4.46
CA GLU A 188 -0.03 -11.71 4.13
C GLU A 188 0.66 -11.39 2.79
N SER A 189 -0.13 -11.04 1.78
CA SER A 189 0.41 -10.48 0.55
C SER A 189 0.81 -9.03 0.81
N GLN A 190 1.89 -8.58 0.18
CA GLN A 190 2.25 -7.16 0.16
C GLN A 190 1.20 -6.31 -0.60
N SER A 191 0.38 -6.97 -1.42
CA SER A 191 -0.75 -6.39 -2.12
C SER A 191 -2.01 -6.47 -1.25
N SER A 192 -2.77 -5.38 -1.19
CA SER A 192 -4.08 -5.36 -0.56
C SER A 192 -5.07 -4.52 -1.37
N VAL A 193 -6.25 -5.07 -1.62
CA VAL A 193 -7.37 -4.33 -2.20
C VAL A 193 -8.53 -4.38 -1.22
N THR A 194 -8.92 -3.20 -0.74
CA THR A 194 -10.04 -3.03 0.18
C THR A 194 -11.08 -2.12 -0.45
N VAL A 195 -12.32 -2.20 0.03
CA VAL A 195 -13.39 -1.29 -0.37
C VAL A 195 -13.97 -0.60 0.85
N ASP A 196 -14.09 0.72 0.77
CA ASP A 196 -14.79 1.54 1.76
C ASP A 196 -16.19 1.91 1.24
N PHE A 197 -17.22 1.54 1.99
CA PHE A 197 -18.61 1.90 1.77
C PHE A 197 -19.03 3.03 2.72
N LYS A 198 -19.85 3.95 2.21
CA LYS A 198 -20.56 4.96 3.00
C LYS A 198 -22.00 5.11 2.51
N TRP A 199 -22.97 5.12 3.42
CA TRP A 199 -24.38 5.31 3.08
C TRP A 199 -25.14 6.05 4.17
N ASN A 200 -26.35 6.48 3.84
CA ASN A 200 -27.27 7.12 4.77
C ASN A 200 -28.42 6.16 5.08
N HIS A 201 -29.15 6.44 6.18
CA HIS A 201 -30.33 5.69 6.59
C HIS A 201 -30.02 4.23 6.95
N VAL A 202 -29.23 4.05 8.01
CA VAL A 202 -28.92 2.72 8.56
C VAL A 202 -30.17 2.14 9.25
N GLU A 203 -30.57 0.93 8.89
CA GLU A 203 -31.75 0.24 9.43
C GLU A 203 -31.38 -0.76 10.52
N SER A 204 -30.25 -1.45 10.40
CA SER A 204 -29.78 -2.42 11.38
C SER A 204 -28.25 -2.42 11.58
N ILE A 205 -27.83 -2.89 12.75
CA ILE A 205 -26.41 -3.05 13.08
C ILE A 205 -25.81 -4.19 12.26
N LEU A 206 -24.61 -3.98 11.71
CA LEU A 206 -23.94 -4.91 10.80
C LEU A 206 -24.74 -5.20 9.52
N GLU A 207 -25.60 -4.27 9.10
CA GLU A 207 -26.28 -4.40 7.82
C GLU A 207 -25.29 -4.35 6.65
N THR A 208 -25.58 -5.15 5.63
CA THR A 208 -24.83 -5.15 4.38
C THR A 208 -25.05 -3.80 3.65
N PRO A 209 -23.99 -3.15 3.14
CA PRO A 209 -24.13 -1.88 2.44
C PRO A 209 -25.11 -1.97 1.27
N PRO A 210 -26.10 -1.05 1.16
CA PRO A 210 -27.06 -1.06 0.07
C PRO A 210 -26.38 -0.74 -1.26
N LEU A 211 -27.01 -1.12 -2.38
CA LEU A 211 -26.45 -0.85 -3.72
C LEU A 211 -26.39 0.65 -4.07
N SER A 212 -27.14 1.49 -3.36
CA SER A 212 -27.11 2.96 -3.45
C SER A 212 -25.99 3.61 -2.64
N SER A 213 -25.17 2.82 -1.93
CA SER A 213 -24.03 3.30 -1.18
C SER A 213 -22.95 3.89 -2.09
N ILE A 214 -22.14 4.77 -1.52
CA ILE A 214 -20.91 5.27 -2.14
C ILE A 214 -19.81 4.27 -1.80
N ALA A 215 -19.15 3.71 -2.82
CA ALA A 215 -18.05 2.77 -2.65
C ALA A 215 -16.76 3.29 -3.30
N THR A 216 -15.65 3.15 -2.58
CA THR A 216 -14.31 3.52 -3.05
C THR A 216 -13.38 2.35 -2.82
N LEU A 217 -12.77 1.84 -3.90
CA LEU A 217 -11.67 0.88 -3.79
C LEU A 217 -10.41 1.59 -3.34
N ASN A 218 -9.69 1.00 -2.39
CA ASN A 218 -8.32 1.37 -2.03
C ASN A 218 -7.41 0.23 -2.48
N ILE A 219 -6.55 0.52 -3.45
CA ILE A 219 -5.73 -0.47 -4.16
C ILE A 219 -4.27 -0.21 -3.83
N LYS A 220 -3.63 -1.17 -3.18
CA LYS A 220 -2.18 -1.26 -2.99
C LYS A 220 -1.72 -2.57 -3.59
N VAL A 221 -0.73 -2.55 -4.46
CA VAL A 221 -0.18 -3.76 -5.07
C VAL A 221 1.33 -3.73 -4.87
N GLY A 222 1.88 -4.80 -4.32
CA GLY A 222 3.33 -5.02 -4.25
C GLY A 222 3.81 -5.72 -5.52
N SER A 223 4.98 -5.32 -5.99
CA SER A 223 5.55 -5.84 -7.23
C SER A 223 6.21 -7.20 -7.01
N GLY A 224 6.09 -8.12 -7.98
CA GLY A 224 6.82 -9.39 -7.93
C GLY A 224 6.17 -10.50 -7.08
N ASP A 225 4.88 -10.41 -6.75
CA ASP A 225 4.14 -11.55 -6.18
C ASP A 225 4.17 -12.72 -7.18
N MET A 226 4.67 -13.88 -6.76
CA MET A 226 4.81 -15.07 -7.62
C MET A 226 3.47 -15.58 -8.18
N ARG A 227 2.34 -15.20 -7.54
CA ARG A 227 0.99 -15.53 -8.01
C ARG A 227 0.45 -14.51 -9.01
N SER A 228 1.14 -13.37 -9.17
CA SER A 228 0.79 -12.34 -10.15
C SER A 228 1.01 -12.87 -11.57
N PRO A 229 0.05 -12.67 -12.49
CA PRO A 229 0.28 -12.92 -13.90
C PRO A 229 1.45 -12.12 -14.49
N MET A 230 1.89 -11.06 -13.81
CA MET A 230 2.99 -10.20 -14.23
C MET A 230 4.37 -10.69 -13.79
N PHE A 231 4.45 -11.77 -13.01
CA PHE A 231 5.69 -12.22 -12.38
C PHE A 231 6.85 -12.42 -13.37
N GLU A 232 6.61 -13.05 -14.53
CA GLU A 232 7.68 -13.25 -15.52
C GLU A 232 8.20 -11.94 -16.13
N MET A 233 7.31 -10.96 -16.32
CA MET A 233 7.71 -9.63 -16.78
C MET A 233 8.40 -8.83 -15.67
N PHE A 234 8.01 -9.04 -14.40
CA PHE A 234 8.70 -8.49 -13.24
C PHE A 234 10.13 -9.00 -13.14
N ARG A 235 10.36 -10.32 -13.28
CA ARG A 235 11.71 -10.90 -13.30
C ARG A 235 12.60 -10.34 -14.40
N GLU A 236 12.01 -10.02 -15.54
CA GLU A 236 12.72 -9.37 -16.62
C GLU A 236 13.08 -7.91 -16.30
N LEU A 237 12.18 -7.18 -15.64
CA LEU A 237 12.47 -5.84 -15.11
C LEU A 237 13.52 -5.87 -14.00
N GLU A 238 13.47 -6.86 -13.12
CA GLU A 238 14.44 -7.06 -12.04
C GLU A 238 15.86 -7.21 -12.61
N PHE A 239 16.01 -7.99 -13.68
CA PHE A 239 17.29 -8.07 -14.39
C PHE A 239 17.76 -6.71 -14.91
N LEU A 240 16.86 -5.90 -15.50
CA LEU A 240 17.19 -4.54 -15.96
C LEU A 240 17.60 -3.61 -14.82
N LEU A 241 16.92 -3.70 -13.67
CA LEU A 241 17.24 -2.94 -12.47
C LEU A 241 18.64 -3.30 -11.96
N THR A 242 18.96 -4.59 -11.89
CA THR A 242 20.29 -5.08 -11.52
C THR A 242 21.38 -4.56 -12.45
N LEU A 243 21.16 -4.57 -13.77
CA LEU A 243 22.11 -4.01 -14.73
C LEU A 243 22.27 -2.50 -14.56
N ALA A 244 21.18 -1.76 -14.36
CA ALA A 244 21.21 -0.31 -14.17
C ALA A 244 21.90 0.10 -12.85
N ASP A 245 21.66 -0.64 -11.77
CA ASP A 245 22.37 -0.46 -10.51
C ASP A 245 23.84 -0.82 -10.63
N GLY A 246 24.18 -1.89 -11.36
CA GLY A 246 25.57 -2.23 -11.67
C GLY A 246 26.32 -1.11 -12.41
N LEU A 247 25.65 -0.41 -13.33
CA LEU A 247 26.23 0.78 -13.99
C LEU A 247 26.42 1.95 -13.03
N ARG A 248 25.61 2.05 -11.97
CA ARG A 248 25.67 3.13 -10.97
C ARG A 248 26.72 2.88 -9.90
N THR A 249 26.83 1.64 -9.41
CA THR A 249 27.71 1.25 -8.29
C THR A 249 29.06 0.71 -8.76
N GLY A 250 29.14 0.18 -9.98
CA GLY A 250 30.30 -0.57 -10.48
C GLY A 250 30.33 -2.03 -10.06
N GLU A 251 29.34 -2.49 -9.27
CA GLU A 251 29.23 -3.86 -8.77
C GLU A 251 27.87 -4.43 -9.15
N THR A 252 27.84 -5.64 -9.72
CA THR A 252 26.61 -6.31 -10.17
C THR A 252 26.47 -7.64 -9.47
N GLU A 253 25.36 -7.82 -8.76
CA GLU A 253 24.94 -9.12 -8.23
C GLU A 253 24.19 -9.88 -9.33
N TRP A 254 24.81 -10.90 -9.89
CA TRP A 254 24.21 -11.65 -11.00
C TRP A 254 23.09 -12.55 -10.50
N MET A 255 21.95 -12.49 -11.20
CA MET A 255 20.79 -13.33 -10.87
C MET A 255 21.06 -14.78 -11.23
N GLU A 256 20.38 -15.71 -10.54
CA GLU A 256 20.47 -17.13 -10.85
C GLU A 256 19.95 -17.43 -12.27
N PRO A 257 20.71 -18.19 -13.08
CA PRO A 257 20.31 -18.53 -14.43
C PRO A 257 19.09 -19.46 -14.42
N VAL A 258 18.14 -19.15 -15.30
CA VAL A 258 16.90 -19.95 -15.49
C VAL A 258 17.16 -21.16 -16.37
N GLU A 259 18.10 -21.03 -17.32
CA GLU A 259 18.47 -22.10 -18.24
C GLU A 259 19.85 -22.67 -17.87
N SER A 260 20.02 -23.98 -17.99
CA SER A 260 21.29 -24.65 -17.75
C SER A 260 22.32 -24.42 -18.87
N THR A 261 21.86 -23.93 -20.03
CA THR A 261 22.73 -23.63 -21.18
C THR A 261 23.35 -22.25 -21.02
N SER A 262 24.64 -22.13 -21.36
CA SER A 262 25.36 -20.85 -21.24
C SER A 262 24.79 -19.79 -22.20
N ALA A 263 24.88 -18.51 -21.81
CA ALA A 263 24.43 -17.40 -22.67
C ALA A 263 25.14 -17.37 -24.03
N VAL A 264 26.43 -17.75 -24.06
CA VAL A 264 27.26 -17.80 -25.26
C VAL A 264 26.76 -18.89 -26.21
N ASP A 265 26.46 -20.09 -25.70
CA ASP A 265 25.92 -21.20 -26.51
C ASP A 265 24.53 -20.88 -27.06
N LEU A 266 23.66 -20.26 -26.26
CA LEU A 266 22.34 -19.80 -26.71
C LEU A 266 22.46 -18.75 -27.82
N THR A 267 23.38 -17.80 -27.68
CA THR A 267 23.65 -16.76 -28.68
C THR A 267 24.17 -17.37 -29.97
N LYS A 268 25.12 -18.30 -29.88
CA LYS A 268 25.67 -19.01 -31.04
C LYS A 268 24.59 -19.82 -31.78
N ALA A 269 23.80 -20.60 -31.05
CA ALA A 269 22.70 -21.37 -31.62
C ALA A 269 21.67 -20.47 -32.31
N TYR A 270 21.44 -19.26 -31.78
CA TYR A 270 20.54 -18.29 -32.37
C TYR A 270 21.08 -17.71 -33.69
N ILE A 271 22.36 -17.34 -33.75
CA ILE A 271 23.03 -16.86 -34.97
C ILE A 271 23.03 -17.94 -36.06
N GLU A 272 23.28 -19.19 -35.70
CA GLU A 272 23.31 -20.34 -36.63
C GLU A 272 21.91 -20.78 -37.11
N GLY A 273 20.83 -20.18 -36.60
CA GLY A 273 19.46 -20.44 -37.06
C GLY A 273 18.85 -21.74 -36.52
N ASN A 274 19.38 -22.32 -35.44
CA ASN A 274 18.82 -23.52 -34.82
C ASN A 274 17.48 -23.22 -34.12
N LYS A 275 16.37 -23.42 -34.83
CA LYS A 275 14.97 -23.26 -34.36
C LYS A 275 14.51 -24.28 -33.29
N LYS A 276 15.38 -24.71 -32.38
CA LYS A 276 14.99 -25.63 -31.29
C LYS A 276 15.07 -24.93 -29.94
N LEU A 277 14.09 -24.08 -29.68
CA LEU A 277 13.63 -23.84 -28.31
C LEU A 277 12.15 -23.40 -28.39
N LYS A 278 11.28 -24.34 -28.77
CA LYS A 278 9.90 -24.28 -28.32
C LYS A 278 9.90 -24.94 -26.95
N THR A 279 9.95 -24.15 -25.91
CA THR A 279 9.60 -24.60 -24.57
C THR A 279 8.10 -24.86 -24.62
N GLU A 280 7.71 -26.09 -24.96
CA GLU A 280 6.38 -26.63 -24.67
C GLU A 280 6.28 -26.80 -23.15
N THR A 281 6.16 -25.69 -22.45
CA THR A 281 5.70 -25.67 -21.08
C THR A 281 4.33 -25.05 -21.13
N ASP A 282 3.32 -25.75 -20.61
CA ASP A 282 1.93 -25.30 -20.51
C ASP A 282 1.90 -23.86 -19.99
N THR A 283 1.84 -22.91 -20.92
CA THR A 283 1.93 -21.50 -20.59
C THR A 283 0.57 -21.16 -19.98
N PRO A 284 0.51 -20.70 -18.72
CA PRO A 284 -0.75 -20.28 -18.12
C PRO A 284 -1.47 -19.34 -19.07
N ILE A 285 -2.80 -19.48 -19.21
CA ILE A 285 -3.62 -18.72 -20.18
C ILE A 285 -3.30 -17.22 -20.13
N PHE A 286 -2.97 -16.69 -18.95
CA PHE A 286 -2.58 -15.29 -18.75
C PHE A 286 -1.24 -14.88 -19.38
N ASN A 287 -0.24 -15.77 -19.41
CA ASN A 287 1.05 -15.48 -20.06
C ASN A 287 0.86 -15.32 -21.58
N SER A 288 -0.10 -16.04 -22.17
CA SER A 288 -0.40 -15.93 -23.60
C SER A 288 -1.00 -14.57 -24.01
N LEU A 289 -1.64 -13.85 -23.07
CA LEU A 289 -2.24 -12.54 -23.34
C LEU A 289 -1.18 -11.42 -23.44
N LEU A 290 -0.02 -11.62 -22.79
CA LEU A 290 1.04 -10.61 -22.65
C LEU A 290 2.24 -10.87 -23.56
N GLU A 291 2.39 -12.09 -24.09
CA GLU A 291 3.51 -12.44 -24.96
C GLU A 291 3.35 -11.88 -26.37
N ARG A 292 4.21 -10.91 -26.69
CA ARG A 292 4.33 -10.36 -28.03
C ARG A 292 5.07 -11.36 -28.95
N GLY A 293 4.40 -11.80 -30.01
CA GLY A 293 4.92 -12.82 -30.92
C GLY A 293 5.88 -12.31 -32.01
N ASP A 294 5.92 -11.00 -32.28
CA ASP A 294 6.68 -10.38 -33.37
C ASP A 294 8.02 -9.78 -32.91
N LEU A 295 8.72 -10.44 -31.98
CA LEU A 295 10.02 -10.00 -31.49
C LEU A 295 11.07 -9.98 -32.62
N ASP A 296 11.79 -8.87 -32.74
CA ASP A 296 12.90 -8.75 -33.68
C ASP A 296 14.18 -9.45 -33.20
N PHE A 297 15.24 -9.37 -34.00
CA PHE A 297 16.51 -10.02 -33.67
C PHE A 297 17.12 -9.58 -32.34
N VAL A 298 17.06 -8.29 -32.04
CA VAL A 298 17.67 -7.72 -30.83
C VAL A 298 16.86 -8.14 -29.60
N GLU A 299 15.53 -8.15 -29.73
CA GLU A 299 14.61 -8.56 -28.67
C GLU A 299 14.71 -10.07 -28.38
N GLN A 300 14.85 -10.89 -29.42
CA GLN A 300 15.09 -12.33 -29.31
C GLN A 300 16.46 -12.64 -28.68
N LEU A 301 17.49 -11.84 -28.97
CA LEU A 301 18.79 -11.96 -28.34
C LEU A 301 18.70 -11.62 -26.85
N TRP A 302 18.00 -10.54 -26.48
CA TRP A 302 17.74 -10.16 -25.10
C TRP A 302 17.05 -11.29 -24.30
N VAL A 303 15.96 -11.86 -24.83
CA VAL A 303 15.21 -12.95 -24.16
C VAL A 303 16.09 -14.16 -23.83
N ARG A 304 17.08 -14.47 -24.68
CA ARG A 304 18.03 -15.56 -24.45
C ARG A 304 19.10 -15.16 -23.44
N MET A 305 19.74 -14.01 -23.63
CA MET A 305 20.82 -13.56 -22.76
C MET A 305 20.35 -13.38 -21.32
N ARG A 306 19.19 -12.77 -21.08
CA ARG A 306 18.69 -12.52 -19.72
C ARG A 306 18.47 -13.78 -18.87
N LYS A 307 18.32 -14.94 -19.51
CA LYS A 307 18.04 -16.20 -18.82
C LYS A 307 19.30 -16.94 -18.38
N SER A 308 20.46 -16.59 -18.92
CA SER A 308 21.71 -17.37 -18.75
C SER A 308 22.96 -16.54 -18.49
N VAL A 309 22.90 -15.21 -18.59
CA VAL A 309 24.05 -14.34 -18.29
C VAL A 309 24.32 -14.39 -16.79
N THR A 310 25.54 -14.77 -16.41
CA THR A 310 26.00 -14.87 -15.02
C THR A 310 27.25 -14.05 -14.73
N SER A 311 27.80 -13.39 -15.75
CA SER A 311 29.01 -12.57 -15.63
C SER A 311 29.10 -11.49 -16.69
N TYR A 312 29.93 -10.47 -16.44
CA TYR A 312 30.29 -9.46 -17.44
C TYR A 312 30.93 -10.08 -18.69
N GLN A 313 31.71 -11.14 -18.52
CA GLN A 313 32.39 -11.83 -19.61
C GLN A 313 31.39 -12.47 -20.57
N ASP A 314 30.31 -13.06 -20.05
CA ASP A 314 29.23 -13.63 -20.88
C ASP A 314 28.65 -12.59 -21.83
N ILE A 315 28.39 -11.38 -21.33
CA ILE A 315 27.86 -10.27 -22.14
C ILE A 315 28.85 -9.90 -23.25
N GLY A 316 30.11 -9.71 -22.87
CA GLY A 316 31.18 -9.38 -23.81
C GLY A 316 31.36 -10.44 -24.90
N ASP A 317 31.31 -11.72 -24.54
CA ASP A 317 31.45 -12.85 -25.47
C ASP A 317 30.25 -12.97 -26.41
N CYS A 318 29.02 -12.83 -25.89
CA CYS A 318 27.80 -12.85 -26.70
C CYS A 318 27.78 -11.70 -27.72
N LEU A 319 28.08 -10.47 -27.28
CA LEU A 319 28.12 -9.31 -28.18
C LEU A 319 29.25 -9.42 -29.21
N ARG A 320 30.38 -10.02 -28.85
CA ARG A 320 31.49 -10.28 -29.79
C ARG A 320 31.04 -11.23 -30.90
N LEU A 321 30.39 -12.34 -30.55
CA LEU A 321 29.85 -13.29 -31.54
C LEU A 321 28.88 -12.60 -32.52
N VAL A 322 27.96 -11.78 -32.00
CA VAL A 322 26.98 -11.06 -32.83
C VAL A 322 27.66 -10.03 -33.73
N THR A 323 28.58 -9.24 -33.19
CA THR A 323 29.29 -8.20 -33.97
C THR A 323 30.22 -8.80 -35.04
N GLU A 324 30.86 -9.94 -34.76
CA GLU A 324 31.64 -10.69 -35.75
C GLU A 324 30.75 -11.27 -36.85
N ALA A 325 29.62 -11.90 -36.50
CA ALA A 325 28.68 -12.45 -37.48
C ALA A 325 28.11 -11.34 -38.40
N LEU A 326 27.82 -10.15 -37.85
CA LEU A 326 27.40 -8.99 -38.64
C LEU A 326 28.54 -8.49 -39.55
N ARG A 327 29.78 -8.44 -39.06
CA ARG A 327 30.95 -7.95 -39.81
C ARG A 327 31.28 -8.83 -41.01
N HIS A 328 31.22 -10.15 -40.84
CA HIS A 328 31.47 -11.09 -41.92
C HIS A 328 30.26 -11.24 -42.87
N GLY A 329 29.10 -10.69 -42.51
CA GLY A 329 27.87 -10.77 -43.29
C GLY A 329 27.20 -12.14 -43.22
N ASP A 330 27.51 -12.93 -42.19
CA ASP A 330 26.96 -14.28 -41.95
C ASP A 330 25.46 -14.21 -41.64
N VAL A 331 25.03 -13.11 -41.03
CA VAL A 331 23.62 -12.85 -40.69
C VAL A 331 23.13 -11.51 -41.25
N LYS A 332 21.88 -11.49 -41.71
CA LYS A 332 21.13 -10.28 -42.08
C LYS A 332 19.85 -10.22 -41.25
N PRO A 333 19.97 -9.93 -39.95
CA PRO A 333 18.82 -9.95 -39.05
C PRO A 333 17.80 -8.90 -39.43
N TRP A 334 16.54 -9.07 -39.05
CA TRP A 334 15.51 -8.04 -39.18
C TRP A 334 15.34 -7.32 -37.83
N ILE A 335 15.12 -6.00 -37.88
CA ILE A 335 14.88 -5.14 -36.71
C ILE A 335 13.68 -4.22 -36.92
N HIS A 336 13.01 -3.83 -35.84
CA HIS A 336 11.98 -2.80 -35.90
C HIS A 336 12.53 -1.44 -36.31
N ARG A 337 11.70 -0.62 -36.99
CA ARG A 337 12.12 0.68 -37.57
C ARG A 337 12.42 1.76 -36.52
N ASP A 338 11.83 1.65 -35.35
CA ASP A 338 11.90 2.61 -34.25
C ASP A 338 12.96 2.23 -33.19
N SER A 339 13.65 1.11 -33.35
CA SER A 339 14.73 0.68 -32.45
C SER A 339 15.96 1.60 -32.59
N ASN A 340 16.43 2.15 -31.46
CA ASN A 340 17.51 3.15 -31.43
C ASN A 340 18.73 2.71 -30.59
N SER A 341 18.72 1.47 -30.08
CA SER A 341 19.86 0.89 -29.36
C SER A 341 21.13 0.85 -30.21
N SER A 342 22.27 0.82 -29.54
CA SER A 342 23.60 0.75 -30.15
C SER A 342 23.72 -0.46 -31.08
N LEU A 343 23.18 -1.62 -30.66
CA LEU A 343 23.18 -2.84 -31.49
C LEU A 343 22.29 -2.69 -32.74
N SER A 344 21.14 -2.02 -32.63
CA SER A 344 20.27 -1.76 -33.78
C SER A 344 20.96 -0.90 -34.83
N LYS A 345 21.72 0.13 -34.39
CA LYS A 345 22.52 0.98 -35.29
C LYS A 345 23.61 0.18 -36.01
N LEU A 346 24.29 -0.74 -35.32
CA LEU A 346 25.29 -1.62 -35.92
C LEU A 346 24.67 -2.57 -36.96
N ILE A 347 23.47 -3.10 -36.69
CA ILE A 347 22.72 -3.91 -37.65
C ILE A 347 22.39 -3.10 -38.91
N LEU A 348 21.91 -1.85 -38.77
CA LEU A 348 21.64 -0.99 -39.93
C LEU A 348 22.89 -0.69 -40.74
N GLN A 349 24.01 -0.41 -40.07
CA GLN A 349 25.32 -0.24 -40.70
C GLN A 349 25.79 -1.50 -41.45
N SER A 350 25.51 -2.70 -40.91
CA SER A 350 25.86 -3.97 -41.55
C SER A 350 25.24 -4.15 -42.93
N TYR A 351 24.01 -3.66 -43.14
CA TYR A 351 23.35 -3.76 -44.44
C TYR A 351 24.09 -2.97 -45.54
N HIS A 352 24.85 -1.96 -45.16
CA HIS A 352 25.68 -1.14 -46.06
C HIS A 352 27.14 -1.61 -46.12
N GLN A 353 27.49 -2.73 -45.47
CA GLN A 353 28.87 -3.26 -45.38
C GLN A 353 29.88 -2.27 -44.78
N GLN A 354 29.42 -1.34 -43.95
CA GLN A 354 30.23 -0.33 -43.27
C GLN A 354 29.98 -0.39 -41.77
N ILE A 355 30.49 -1.43 -41.11
CA ILE A 355 30.40 -1.58 -39.66
C ILE A 355 31.60 -0.91 -39.00
N ASP A 356 31.32 0.09 -38.16
CA ASP A 356 32.35 0.71 -37.35
C ASP A 356 32.92 -0.30 -36.34
N PRO A 357 34.23 -0.27 -36.05
CA PRO A 357 34.82 -1.12 -35.02
C PRO A 357 34.26 -0.75 -33.64
N VAL A 358 33.52 -1.68 -33.03
CA VAL A 358 32.98 -1.52 -31.68
C VAL A 358 34.01 -1.97 -30.65
N SER A 359 34.40 -1.07 -29.74
CA SER A 359 35.24 -1.44 -28.60
C SER A 359 34.36 -1.98 -27.47
N LEU A 360 34.32 -3.30 -27.30
CA LEU A 360 33.60 -3.98 -26.20
C LEU A 360 34.41 -3.92 -24.89
N THR A 361 34.78 -2.71 -24.48
CA THR A 361 35.61 -2.42 -23.30
C THR A 361 34.88 -1.48 -22.34
N GLY A 362 35.25 -1.51 -21.05
CA GLY A 362 34.64 -0.68 -20.02
C GLY A 362 33.17 -1.05 -19.79
N LEU A 363 32.29 -0.05 -19.69
CA LEU A 363 30.85 -0.29 -19.44
C LEU A 363 30.04 -0.56 -20.72
N THR A 364 30.66 -0.46 -21.89
CA THR A 364 29.98 -0.56 -23.20
C THR A 364 29.13 -1.83 -23.35
N PRO A 365 29.61 -3.04 -23.00
CA PRO A 365 28.79 -4.25 -23.14
C PRO A 365 27.52 -4.23 -22.29
N VAL A 366 27.62 -3.71 -21.06
CA VAL A 366 26.49 -3.59 -20.13
C VAL A 366 25.49 -2.54 -20.63
N HIS A 367 25.97 -1.40 -21.13
CA HIS A 367 25.12 -0.39 -21.78
C HIS A 367 24.34 -0.97 -22.95
N MET A 368 25.01 -1.70 -23.85
CA MET A 368 24.35 -2.33 -24.99
C MET A 368 23.28 -3.33 -24.53
N LEU A 369 23.57 -4.19 -23.55
CA LEU A 369 22.59 -5.15 -23.05
C LEU A 369 21.39 -4.45 -22.39
N LEU A 370 21.63 -3.40 -21.61
CA LEU A 370 20.59 -2.63 -20.96
C LEU A 370 19.66 -1.94 -21.98
N GLU A 371 20.23 -1.35 -23.03
CA GLU A 371 19.47 -0.75 -24.14
C GLU A 371 18.56 -1.78 -24.83
N MET A 372 19.04 -3.02 -25.03
CA MET A 372 18.26 -4.08 -25.65
C MET A 372 17.01 -4.43 -24.85
N GLY A 373 17.16 -4.61 -23.53
CA GLY A 373 16.03 -4.92 -22.67
C GLY A 373 15.08 -3.74 -22.47
N LEU A 374 15.58 -2.51 -22.41
CA LEU A 374 14.76 -1.29 -22.41
C LEU A 374 13.89 -1.20 -23.67
N ASP A 375 14.47 -1.41 -24.86
CA ASP A 375 13.74 -1.35 -26.13
C ASP A 375 12.65 -2.43 -26.21
N LYS A 376 12.97 -3.67 -25.79
CA LYS A 376 12.00 -4.77 -25.76
C LYS A 376 10.85 -4.47 -24.79
N MET A 377 11.17 -4.15 -23.54
CA MET A 377 10.17 -3.93 -22.48
C MET A 377 9.25 -2.76 -22.80
N ARG A 378 9.76 -1.66 -23.38
CA ARG A 378 8.92 -0.56 -23.86
C ARG A 378 7.86 -1.04 -24.86
N LYS A 379 8.26 -1.83 -25.85
CA LYS A 379 7.34 -2.34 -26.86
C LYS A 379 6.31 -3.29 -26.26
N ASP A 380 6.67 -4.05 -25.24
CA ASP A 380 5.71 -4.92 -24.53
C ASP A 380 4.68 -4.11 -23.73
N TYR A 381 5.12 -3.08 -22.98
CA TYR A 381 4.19 -2.18 -22.30
C TYR A 381 3.29 -1.42 -23.27
N ILE A 382 3.83 -0.97 -24.41
CA ILE A 382 3.03 -0.35 -25.47
C ILE A 382 2.01 -1.36 -26.01
N ASN A 383 2.44 -2.58 -26.34
CA ASN A 383 1.58 -3.62 -26.90
C ASN A 383 0.37 -3.88 -26.00
N TYR A 384 0.59 -4.01 -24.68
CA TYR A 384 -0.52 -4.20 -23.76
C TYR A 384 -1.34 -2.93 -23.53
N LEU A 385 -0.73 -1.83 -23.09
CA LEU A 385 -1.47 -0.63 -22.65
C LEU A 385 -2.19 0.07 -23.80
N ILE A 386 -1.64 0.01 -25.02
CA ILE A 386 -2.28 0.55 -26.22
C ILE A 386 -3.19 -0.49 -26.87
N GLY A 387 -2.78 -1.77 -26.89
CA GLY A 387 -3.58 -2.86 -27.48
C GLY A 387 -4.90 -3.09 -26.74
N GLU A 388 -4.90 -2.98 -25.42
CA GLU A 388 -6.10 -3.00 -24.58
C GLU A 388 -6.82 -1.64 -24.48
N GLU A 389 -6.41 -0.67 -25.30
CA GLU A 389 -6.98 0.69 -25.38
C GLU A 389 -6.96 1.50 -24.06
N LEU A 390 -6.20 1.05 -23.04
CA LEU A 390 -6.16 1.66 -21.71
C LEU A 390 -5.53 3.07 -21.68
N THR A 391 -4.74 3.40 -22.68
CA THR A 391 -4.11 4.72 -22.83
C THR A 391 -3.67 4.99 -24.27
N THR A 392 -3.01 6.12 -24.50
CA THR A 392 -2.45 6.50 -25.82
C THR A 392 -0.95 6.74 -25.71
N LEU A 393 -0.21 6.63 -26.82
CA LEU A 393 1.24 6.93 -26.86
C LEU A 393 1.60 8.31 -26.28
N ASN A 394 0.76 9.33 -26.50
CA ASN A 394 0.98 10.67 -25.95
C ASN A 394 1.05 10.69 -24.41
N HIS A 395 0.24 9.87 -23.74
CA HIS A 395 0.23 9.76 -22.29
C HIS A 395 1.41 8.92 -21.77
N LEU A 396 1.93 8.00 -22.60
CA LEU A 396 3.11 7.20 -22.29
C LEU A 396 4.45 7.92 -22.59
N TYR A 397 4.44 9.04 -23.32
CA TYR A 397 5.65 9.75 -23.76
C TYR A 397 6.69 9.96 -22.63
N TYR A 398 6.25 10.39 -21.45
CA TYR A 398 7.13 10.59 -20.29
C TYR A 398 7.89 9.31 -19.94
N TYR A 399 7.19 8.17 -19.92
CA TYR A 399 7.73 6.88 -19.50
C TYR A 399 8.61 6.21 -20.57
N LEU A 400 8.31 6.48 -21.84
CA LEU A 400 8.99 5.86 -22.98
C LEU A 400 10.15 6.72 -23.52
N SER A 401 10.33 7.95 -23.02
CA SER A 401 11.37 8.86 -23.47
C SER A 401 12.78 8.28 -23.31
N THR A 402 13.57 8.34 -24.38
CA THR A 402 14.98 7.93 -24.42
C THR A 402 15.94 9.13 -24.28
N GLU A 403 15.43 10.32 -23.97
CA GLU A 403 16.23 11.56 -23.88
C GLU A 403 16.95 11.70 -22.53
N VAL A 404 16.52 10.92 -21.53
CA VAL A 404 17.13 10.86 -20.19
C VAL A 404 18.17 9.75 -20.11
N ASP A 405 18.97 9.69 -19.05
CA ASP A 405 19.94 8.62 -18.85
C ASP A 405 19.27 7.25 -18.68
N LEU A 406 20.03 6.17 -18.90
CA LEU A 406 19.49 4.81 -18.91
C LEU A 406 18.93 4.40 -17.54
N GLN A 407 19.51 4.87 -16.44
CA GLN A 407 19.04 4.55 -15.09
C GLN A 407 17.66 5.16 -14.87
N GLU A 408 17.47 6.44 -15.21
CA GLU A 408 16.16 7.07 -15.17
C GLU A 408 15.15 6.39 -16.14
N GLN A 409 15.59 5.95 -17.32
CA GLN A 409 14.75 5.17 -18.23
C GLN A 409 14.23 3.87 -17.57
N VAL A 410 15.07 3.16 -16.83
CA VAL A 410 14.69 1.94 -16.09
C VAL A 410 13.72 2.27 -14.94
N ILE A 411 13.96 3.33 -14.17
CA ILE A 411 13.04 3.75 -13.10
C ILE A 411 11.66 4.11 -13.66
N ARG A 412 11.59 4.74 -14.83
CA ARG A 412 10.31 5.02 -15.50
C ARG A 412 9.61 3.76 -15.98
N LEU A 413 10.35 2.78 -16.51
CA LEU A 413 9.76 1.47 -16.83
C LEU A 413 9.27 0.74 -15.57
N ARG A 414 9.98 0.84 -14.44
CA ARG A 414 9.52 0.27 -13.16
C ARG A 414 8.17 0.86 -12.74
N LYS A 415 7.98 2.16 -12.89
CA LYS A 415 6.68 2.81 -12.66
C LYS A 415 5.58 2.29 -13.60
N LEU A 416 5.88 2.08 -14.88
CA LEU A 416 4.91 1.47 -15.83
C LEU A 416 4.58 0.03 -15.47
N HIS A 417 5.57 -0.74 -15.03
CA HIS A 417 5.37 -2.13 -14.62
C HIS A 417 4.42 -2.22 -13.43
N HIS A 418 4.67 -1.42 -12.39
CA HIS A 418 3.83 -1.41 -11.21
C HIS A 418 2.40 -0.94 -11.51
N LEU A 419 2.24 0.05 -12.39
CA LEU A 419 0.94 0.38 -12.95
C LEU A 419 0.28 -0.84 -13.60
N LEU A 420 1.01 -1.57 -14.44
CA LEU A 420 0.48 -2.73 -15.14
C LEU A 420 0.06 -3.84 -14.16
N GLU A 421 0.84 -4.11 -13.11
CA GLU A 421 0.47 -5.01 -12.02
C GLU A 421 -0.83 -4.60 -11.32
N ILE A 422 -1.00 -3.31 -11.05
CA ILE A 422 -2.25 -2.77 -10.48
C ILE A 422 -3.45 -3.06 -11.39
N ILE A 423 -3.32 -2.77 -12.69
CA ILE A 423 -4.39 -2.97 -13.66
C ILE A 423 -4.72 -4.45 -13.83
N VAL A 424 -3.70 -5.28 -14.02
CA VAL A 424 -3.88 -6.73 -14.21
C VAL A 424 -4.52 -7.33 -12.97
N THR A 425 -4.02 -7.03 -11.77
CA THR A 425 -4.63 -7.48 -10.50
C THR A 425 -6.11 -7.11 -10.41
N CYS A 426 -6.45 -5.87 -10.75
CA CYS A 426 -7.85 -5.42 -10.72
C CYS A 426 -8.71 -6.07 -11.82
N SER A 427 -8.15 -6.35 -12.99
CA SER A 427 -8.87 -7.01 -14.08
C SER A 427 -9.10 -8.49 -13.80
N THR A 428 -8.11 -9.21 -13.29
CA THR A 428 -8.13 -10.66 -13.14
C THR A 428 -8.85 -11.10 -11.87
N PHE A 429 -8.57 -10.44 -10.74
CA PHE A 429 -9.14 -10.85 -9.45
C PHE A 429 -10.49 -10.19 -9.17
N LEU A 430 -10.68 -8.92 -9.57
CA LEU A 430 -11.93 -8.20 -9.31
C LEU A 430 -12.86 -8.17 -10.52
N GLY A 431 -12.41 -8.59 -11.70
CA GLY A 431 -13.23 -8.56 -12.92
C GLY A 431 -13.68 -7.14 -13.30
N LEU A 432 -12.87 -6.11 -13.00
CA LEU A 432 -13.30 -4.74 -13.24
C LEU A 432 -13.52 -4.47 -14.73
N PRO A 433 -14.61 -3.77 -15.10
CA PRO A 433 -14.88 -3.44 -16.49
C PRO A 433 -13.89 -2.39 -17.02
N TYR A 434 -13.77 -2.34 -18.36
CA TYR A 434 -12.84 -1.46 -19.06
C TYR A 434 -12.92 0.01 -18.62
N ASP A 435 -14.10 0.59 -18.41
CA ASP A 435 -14.25 1.99 -18.00
C ASP A 435 -13.57 2.28 -16.65
N ARG A 436 -13.57 1.31 -15.74
CA ARG A 436 -12.90 1.42 -14.44
C ARG A 436 -11.40 1.23 -14.58
N LEU A 437 -10.96 0.26 -15.37
CA LEU A 437 -9.54 0.01 -15.65
C LEU A 437 -8.90 1.23 -16.33
N PHE A 438 -9.56 1.81 -17.33
CA PHE A 438 -9.10 3.03 -17.99
C PHE A 438 -8.91 4.18 -17.00
N LEU A 439 -9.90 4.47 -16.14
CA LEU A 439 -9.79 5.52 -15.13
C LEU A 439 -8.63 5.27 -14.16
N LEU A 440 -8.44 4.03 -13.73
CA LEU A 440 -7.34 3.62 -12.86
C LEU A 440 -5.99 3.83 -13.56
N THR A 441 -5.85 3.40 -14.82
CA THR A 441 -4.65 3.62 -15.65
C THR A 441 -4.29 5.10 -15.71
N GLN A 442 -5.27 5.97 -16.01
CA GLN A 442 -5.03 7.41 -16.07
C GLN A 442 -4.59 7.99 -14.72
N SER A 443 -5.19 7.54 -13.61
CA SER A 443 -4.77 7.95 -12.26
C SER A 443 -3.33 7.55 -11.95
N CYS A 444 -2.93 6.32 -12.28
CA CYS A 444 -1.58 5.82 -12.05
C CYS A 444 -0.54 6.57 -12.92
N LEU A 445 -0.85 6.81 -14.20
CA LEU A 445 0.01 7.59 -15.10
C LEU A 445 0.18 9.03 -14.62
N GLN A 446 -0.87 9.66 -14.11
CA GLN A 446 -0.76 11.03 -13.58
C GLN A 446 0.08 11.06 -12.30
N HIS A 447 -0.13 10.11 -11.39
CA HIS A 447 0.59 10.04 -10.13
C HIS A 447 2.09 9.84 -10.34
N TYR A 448 2.49 8.79 -11.06
CA TYR A 448 3.90 8.43 -11.24
C TYR A 448 4.69 9.39 -12.14
N LYS A 449 4.00 10.25 -12.88
CA LYS A 449 4.64 11.33 -13.64
C LYS A 449 5.21 12.42 -12.73
N THR A 450 4.61 12.67 -11.57
CA THR A 450 5.01 13.75 -10.66
C THR A 450 5.57 13.28 -9.32
N HIS A 451 5.39 12.00 -8.98
CA HIS A 451 5.85 11.41 -7.71
C HIS A 451 6.96 10.39 -7.95
N PRO A 452 7.83 10.14 -6.95
CA PRO A 452 8.77 9.03 -7.01
C PRO A 452 8.04 7.68 -7.07
N TYR A 453 8.79 6.62 -7.34
CA TYR A 453 8.26 5.27 -7.22
C TYR A 453 7.96 4.96 -5.75
N ASP A 454 6.75 4.48 -5.48
CA ASP A 454 6.24 4.15 -4.14
C ASP A 454 5.22 3.02 -4.26
N GLU A 455 5.55 1.86 -3.68
CA GLU A 455 4.69 0.66 -3.62
C GLU A 455 3.65 0.75 -2.50
N ASP A 456 3.88 1.59 -1.49
CA ASP A 456 2.97 1.79 -0.37
C ASP A 456 1.83 2.76 -0.72
N HIS A 457 1.93 3.45 -1.86
CA HIS A 457 0.89 4.34 -2.34
C HIS A 457 -0.43 3.60 -2.58
N LYS A 458 -1.52 4.15 -2.02
CA LYS A 458 -2.88 3.59 -2.16
C LYS A 458 -3.67 4.37 -3.20
N PHE A 459 -3.89 3.75 -4.36
CA PHE A 459 -4.77 4.31 -5.38
C PHE A 459 -6.24 4.18 -4.98
N LYS A 460 -7.00 5.26 -5.17
CA LYS A 460 -8.43 5.31 -4.84
C LYS A 460 -9.28 5.32 -6.11
N LEU A 461 -10.18 4.36 -6.26
CA LEU A 461 -11.06 4.24 -7.42
C LEU A 461 -12.54 4.20 -7.00
N PRO A 462 -13.35 5.22 -7.35
CA PRO A 462 -14.79 5.17 -7.14
C PRO A 462 -15.45 4.06 -7.96
N ILE A 463 -16.26 3.23 -7.30
CA ILE A 463 -16.92 2.09 -7.92
C ILE A 463 -18.40 2.03 -7.56
N LYS A 464 -19.21 1.46 -8.45
CA LYS A 464 -20.61 1.15 -8.14
C LYS A 464 -20.66 -0.14 -7.31
N PRO A 465 -21.35 -0.17 -6.17
CA PRO A 465 -21.46 -1.38 -5.34
C PRO A 465 -21.91 -2.63 -6.12
N ALA A 466 -22.79 -2.45 -7.11
CA ALA A 466 -23.29 -3.54 -7.95
C ALA A 466 -22.17 -4.35 -8.64
N LEU A 467 -21.07 -3.70 -9.05
CA LEU A 467 -19.96 -4.35 -9.76
C LEU A 467 -19.17 -5.33 -8.89
N ILE A 468 -19.13 -5.09 -7.58
CA ILE A 468 -18.35 -5.88 -6.60
C ILE A 468 -19.24 -6.57 -5.57
N SER A 469 -20.56 -6.57 -5.78
CA SER A 469 -21.56 -7.11 -4.87
C SER A 469 -21.27 -8.53 -4.40
N HIS A 470 -20.80 -9.38 -5.32
CA HIS A 470 -20.45 -10.76 -5.05
C HIS A 470 -19.28 -10.94 -4.06
N PHE A 471 -18.42 -9.94 -3.88
CA PHE A 471 -17.30 -10.02 -2.93
C PHE A 471 -17.68 -9.66 -1.49
N TYR A 472 -18.75 -8.88 -1.26
CA TYR A 472 -19.03 -8.36 0.09
C TYR A 472 -20.40 -8.77 0.63
N GLN A 473 -21.33 -9.21 -0.21
CA GLN A 473 -22.70 -9.53 0.23
C GLN A 473 -22.78 -10.75 1.17
N LYS A 474 -21.79 -11.65 1.12
CA LYS A 474 -21.72 -12.85 1.96
C LYS A 474 -20.57 -12.84 2.95
N GLU A 475 -19.72 -11.83 2.89
CA GLU A 475 -18.52 -11.72 3.70
C GLU A 475 -18.78 -10.84 4.92
N HIS A 476 -17.94 -10.98 5.93
CA HIS A 476 -17.94 -10.09 7.08
C HIS A 476 -17.05 -8.86 6.81
N PRO A 477 -17.48 -7.66 7.24
CA PRO A 477 -16.64 -6.47 7.12
C PRO A 477 -15.45 -6.56 8.08
N VAL A 478 -14.29 -6.10 7.63
CA VAL A 478 -13.10 -5.87 8.46
C VAL A 478 -13.40 -4.79 9.50
N THR A 479 -14.08 -3.73 9.05
CA THR A 479 -14.64 -2.72 9.95
C THR A 479 -16.05 -2.35 9.53
N TRP A 480 -16.95 -2.18 10.49
CA TRP A 480 -18.30 -1.66 10.27
C TRP A 480 -18.55 -0.54 11.27
N GLY A 481 -19.22 0.52 10.87
CA GLY A 481 -19.49 1.64 11.73
C GLY A 481 -20.81 2.33 11.43
N VAL A 482 -21.41 2.88 12.47
CA VAL A 482 -22.58 3.74 12.39
C VAL A 482 -22.30 5.02 13.15
N GLU A 483 -22.69 6.15 12.56
CA GLU A 483 -22.52 7.47 13.12
C GLU A 483 -23.87 8.18 13.17
N VAL A 484 -24.21 8.72 14.34
CA VAL A 484 -25.31 9.65 14.55
C VAL A 484 -24.72 11.04 14.71
N SER A 485 -25.16 12.00 13.88
CA SER A 485 -24.72 13.40 13.99
C SER A 485 -25.88 14.37 14.11
N SER A 486 -25.62 15.51 14.76
CA SER A 486 -26.54 16.65 14.84
C SER A 486 -25.79 17.99 14.88
N GLY A 487 -26.49 19.07 14.53
CA GLY A 487 -25.91 20.40 14.42
C GLY A 487 -25.39 20.73 13.02
N HIS A 488 -24.65 21.83 12.89
CA HIS A 488 -24.17 22.35 11.61
C HIS A 488 -22.71 22.76 11.66
N SER A 489 -21.98 22.49 10.56
CA SER A 489 -20.62 22.97 10.32
C SER A 489 -19.66 22.61 11.47
N VAL A 490 -18.85 23.57 11.93
CA VAL A 490 -17.85 23.42 12.99
C VAL A 490 -18.44 23.05 14.36
N ARG A 491 -19.77 23.18 14.56
CA ARG A 491 -20.46 22.76 15.79
C ARG A 491 -21.24 21.45 15.64
N GLU A 492 -21.03 20.71 14.55
CA GLU A 492 -21.58 19.36 14.41
C GLU A 492 -21.00 18.46 15.52
N VAL A 493 -21.89 17.75 16.21
CA VAL A 493 -21.59 16.74 17.22
C VAL A 493 -21.95 15.37 16.69
N ARG A 494 -21.18 14.36 17.09
CA ARG A 494 -21.22 13.01 16.55
C ARG A 494 -21.10 11.99 17.68
N THR A 495 -21.87 10.93 17.56
CA THR A 495 -21.76 9.73 18.40
C THR A 495 -21.69 8.55 17.45
N SER A 496 -20.59 7.82 17.47
CA SER A 496 -20.40 6.67 16.59
C SER A 496 -20.13 5.39 17.37
N MET A 497 -20.43 4.28 16.71
CA MET A 497 -20.06 2.95 17.13
C MET A 497 -19.37 2.26 15.96
N GLN A 498 -18.25 1.60 16.23
CA GLN A 498 -17.47 0.82 15.27
C GLN A 498 -17.27 -0.60 15.79
N PHE A 499 -17.36 -1.55 14.88
CA PHE A 499 -17.04 -2.96 15.06
C PHE A 499 -15.88 -3.31 14.15
N SER A 500 -14.91 -4.05 14.65
CA SER A 500 -13.75 -4.48 13.88
C SER A 500 -13.30 -5.88 14.29
N ASP A 501 -12.65 -6.57 13.37
CA ASP A 501 -12.02 -7.88 13.59
C ASP A 501 -10.79 -7.81 14.52
N ARG A 502 -10.16 -6.63 14.59
CA ARG A 502 -8.99 -6.33 15.43
C ARG A 502 -9.25 -5.10 16.31
N PRO A 503 -8.60 -4.97 17.47
CA PRO A 503 -8.74 -3.78 18.29
C PRO A 503 -8.25 -2.54 17.54
N LEU A 504 -9.03 -1.46 17.54
CA LEU A 504 -8.63 -0.19 16.92
C LEU A 504 -7.63 0.60 17.79
N VAL A 505 -7.23 0.04 18.93
CA VAL A 505 -6.39 0.66 19.95
C VAL A 505 -5.11 -0.16 20.09
N ASP A 506 -3.97 0.52 20.02
CA ASP A 506 -2.63 -0.06 19.99
C ASP A 506 -1.94 -0.19 21.36
N HIS A 507 -2.44 0.54 22.36
CA HIS A 507 -1.85 0.63 23.71
C HIS A 507 -2.60 -0.15 24.78
N VAL A 508 -3.69 -0.84 24.41
CA VAL A 508 -4.46 -1.70 25.32
C VAL A 508 -4.40 -3.12 24.79
N ILE A 509 -3.89 -4.03 25.62
CA ILE A 509 -3.85 -5.46 25.31
C ILE A 509 -5.15 -6.08 25.84
N PHE A 510 -5.92 -6.68 24.94
CA PHE A 510 -7.09 -7.46 25.32
C PHE A 510 -6.67 -8.93 25.48
N GLU A 511 -6.91 -9.50 26.65
CA GLU A 511 -6.85 -10.95 26.83
C GLU A 511 -7.94 -11.57 25.95
N THR A 512 -7.53 -12.07 24.79
CA THR A 512 -8.42 -12.77 23.87
C THR A 512 -8.19 -14.25 24.11
N GLU A 513 -9.17 -14.92 24.72
CA GLU A 513 -9.29 -16.37 24.60
C GLU A 513 -9.62 -16.64 23.14
N TYR A 514 -8.61 -16.87 22.30
CA TYR A 514 -8.84 -17.43 20.98
C TYR A 514 -9.45 -18.82 21.22
N PRO A 515 -10.71 -19.09 20.80
CA PRO A 515 -11.16 -20.47 20.77
C PRO A 515 -10.21 -21.22 19.83
N ASN A 516 -9.61 -22.30 20.32
CA ASN A 516 -8.97 -23.27 19.43
C ASN A 516 -10.05 -23.68 18.42
N GLU A 517 -9.92 -23.23 17.16
CA GLU A 517 -10.85 -23.60 16.09
C GLU A 517 -10.87 -25.14 16.03
N THR A 518 -11.98 -25.72 16.49
CA THR A 518 -12.18 -27.15 16.38
C THR A 518 -12.52 -27.49 14.94
N ILE A 519 -11.96 -28.59 14.46
CA ILE A 519 -11.89 -29.09 13.07
C ILE A 519 -13.27 -29.37 12.42
N ASN A 520 -14.38 -28.92 12.99
CA ASN A 520 -15.72 -29.12 12.43
C ASN A 520 -16.33 -27.77 12.02
N GLY A 521 -16.49 -27.59 10.71
CA GLY A 521 -17.00 -26.38 10.07
C GLY A 521 -18.49 -26.06 10.32
N ASP A 522 -18.87 -25.88 11.58
CA ASP A 522 -20.04 -25.08 11.93
C ASP A 522 -19.57 -23.62 12.10
N SER A 523 -20.22 -22.69 11.39
CA SER A 523 -19.85 -21.27 11.39
C SER A 523 -20.00 -20.66 12.79
N GLU A 524 -18.90 -20.55 13.55
CA GLU A 524 -18.86 -19.68 14.71
C GLU A 524 -18.94 -18.23 14.22
N ASP A 525 -19.90 -17.46 14.74
CA ASP A 525 -20.02 -16.04 14.43
C ASP A 525 -18.71 -15.33 14.84
N PRO A 526 -18.08 -14.54 13.95
CA PRO A 526 -16.80 -13.92 14.26
C PRO A 526 -16.93 -12.96 15.44
N ALA A 527 -15.94 -12.99 16.32
CA ALA A 527 -15.89 -12.08 17.46
C ALA A 527 -15.50 -10.67 16.99
N PHE A 528 -16.17 -9.64 17.52
CA PHE A 528 -15.90 -8.25 17.16
C PHE A 528 -15.40 -7.45 18.36
N PHE A 529 -14.44 -6.56 18.11
CA PHE A 529 -14.10 -5.48 19.02
C PHE A 529 -15.06 -4.32 18.81
N SER A 530 -15.61 -3.77 19.89
CA SER A 530 -16.58 -2.67 19.82
C SER A 530 -15.97 -1.39 20.36
N THR A 531 -15.84 -0.38 19.51
CA THR A 531 -15.33 0.95 19.87
C THR A 531 -16.42 2.00 19.71
N MET A 532 -16.78 2.69 20.80
CA MET A 532 -17.71 3.81 20.78
C MET A 532 -16.97 5.13 20.93
N VAL A 533 -17.30 6.10 20.08
CA VAL A 533 -16.77 7.47 20.14
C VAL A 533 -17.91 8.44 20.39
N CYS A 534 -17.84 9.17 21.48
CA CYS A 534 -18.76 10.24 21.81
C CYS A 534 -18.04 11.59 21.76
N CYS A 535 -18.69 12.64 21.26
CA CYS A 535 -18.22 14.00 21.45
C CYS A 535 -19.21 14.89 22.21
N SER A 536 -18.71 15.96 22.81
CA SER A 536 -19.44 16.97 23.57
C SER A 536 -18.89 18.36 23.25
N ILE A 537 -19.72 19.40 23.27
CA ILE A 537 -19.26 20.79 23.05
C ILE A 537 -19.30 21.56 24.37
N ILE A 538 -18.22 22.28 24.62
CA ILE A 538 -18.13 23.34 25.63
C ILE A 538 -18.01 24.66 24.88
N ASN A 539 -18.83 25.65 25.25
CA ASN A 539 -18.70 27.01 24.73
C ASN A 539 -17.90 27.85 25.72
N PHE A 540 -16.98 28.64 25.21
CA PHE A 540 -16.33 29.70 25.98
C PHE A 540 -17.24 30.93 25.90
N ALA A 541 -17.65 31.43 27.06
CA ALA A 541 -18.60 32.54 27.19
C ALA A 541 -17.94 33.88 26.89
#